data_AF-A0A7Y5WJY4-F1
#
_entry.id   AF-A0A7Y5WJY4-F1
#
_cell.length_a   1.000
_cell.length_b   1.000
_cell.length_c   1.000
_cell.angle_alpha   90.00
_cell.angle_beta   90.00
_cell.angle_gamma   90.00
#
_symmetry.space_group_name_H-M   'P 1'
#
loop_
_entity.id
_entity.type
_entity.pdbx_description
1 polymer ?
#
loop_
_entity_poly.entity_id
_entity_poly.type
_entity_poly.pdbx_seq_one_letter_code
_entity_poly.pdbx_strand_id
1 'polypeptide(L)' 'IDLTSVSQATEPMAVAAVQAATERLDEGRDEAVQIVLEPHLEVRGTTGPARAHVP' A
#
# COMPACT_ATOMS: atom_id res chain seq x y z
N ILE A 1 19.06 -1.39 5.86
CA ILE A 1 19.16 0.09 5.81
C ILE A 1 18.20 0.68 6.83
N ASP A 2 18.70 1.58 7.67
CA ASP A 2 17.96 2.20 8.78
C ASP A 2 17.24 3.49 8.36
N LEU A 3 16.55 3.45 7.23
CA LEU A 3 15.88 4.61 6.62
C LEU A 3 14.39 4.60 6.96
N THR A 4 13.92 5.68 7.58
CA THR A 4 12.49 6.01 7.64
C THR A 4 11.97 6.21 6.24
N SER A 5 10.87 5.55 5.90
CA SER A 5 10.33 5.55 4.54
C SER A 5 8.81 5.48 4.54
N VAL A 6 8.21 5.77 3.39
CA VAL A 6 6.79 5.51 3.15
C VAL A 6 6.69 4.19 2.39
N SER A 7 6.06 3.20 3.02
CA SER A 7 5.76 1.91 2.39
C SER A 7 4.54 2.05 1.49
N GLN A 8 4.65 1.52 0.28
CA GLN A 8 3.60 1.54 -0.75
C GLN A 8 2.69 0.31 -0.68
N ALA A 9 2.65 -0.38 0.47
CA ALA A 9 1.80 -1.55 0.71
C ALA A 9 1.97 -2.67 -0.36
N THR A 10 3.22 -3.08 -0.61
CA THR A 10 3.57 -4.00 -1.70
C THR A 10 2.85 -5.35 -1.64
N GLU A 11 2.70 -5.94 -0.46
CA GLU A 11 1.99 -7.22 -0.28
C GLU A 11 0.48 -7.09 -0.57
N PRO A 12 -0.26 -6.14 0.03
CA PRO A 12 -1.63 -5.85 -0.38
C PRO A 12 -1.79 -5.56 -1.87
N MET A 13 -0.84 -4.85 -2.49
CA MET A 13 -0.84 -4.58 -3.93
C MET A 13 -0.72 -5.87 -4.75
N ALA A 14 0.16 -6.80 -4.35
CA ALA A 14 0.30 -8.08 -5.02
C ALA A 14 -0.98 -8.92 -4.91
N VAL A 15 -1.57 -8.98 -3.71
CA VAL A 15 -2.83 -9.70 -3.48
C VAL A 15 -3.95 -9.13 -4.35
N ALA A 16 -4.15 -7.81 -4.34
CA ALA A 16 -5.17 -7.15 -5.12
C ALA A 16 -4.99 -7.35 -6.64
N ALA A 17 -3.75 -7.31 -7.12
CA ALA A 17 -3.44 -7.54 -8.53
C ALA A 17 -3.78 -8.98 -8.97
N VAL A 18 -3.42 -9.98 -8.16
CA VAL A 18 -3.72 -11.39 -8.45
C VAL A 18 -5.23 -11.63 -8.40
N GLN A 19 -5.92 -11.13 -7.39
CA GLN A 19 -7.37 -11.24 -7.28
C GLN A 19 -8.08 -10.64 -8.50
N ALA A 20 -7.70 -9.41 -8.89
CA ALA A 20 -8.25 -8.80 -10.09
C ALA A 20 -8.01 -9.68 -11.33
N ALA A 21 -6.80 -10.23 -11.51
CA ALA A 21 -6.53 -11.12 -12.64
C ALA A 21 -7.43 -12.37 -12.62
N THR A 22 -7.56 -13.04 -11.48
CA THR A 22 -8.42 -14.22 -11.29
C THR A 22 -9.88 -13.91 -11.58
N GLU A 23 -10.44 -12.83 -11.03
CA GLU A 23 -11.82 -12.43 -11.29
C GLU A 23 -12.10 -12.23 -12.78
N ARG A 24 -11.12 -11.69 -13.53
CA ARG A 24 -11.27 -11.50 -14.97
C ARG A 24 -11.20 -12.81 -15.76
N LEU A 25 -10.23 -13.66 -15.42
CA LEU A 25 -9.93 -14.87 -16.19
C LEU A 25 -10.90 -16.01 -15.87
N ASP A 26 -11.20 -16.18 -14.59
CA ASP A 26 -11.89 -17.37 -14.08
C ASP A 26 -13.35 -17.06 -13.72
N GLU A 27 -13.65 -15.85 -13.26
CA GLU A 27 -14.98 -15.46 -12.78
C GLU A 27 -15.77 -14.59 -13.77
N GLY A 28 -15.15 -14.22 -14.90
CA GLY A 28 -15.81 -13.54 -16.01
C GLY A 28 -16.03 -12.04 -15.83
N ARG A 29 -15.34 -11.38 -14.89
CA ARG A 29 -15.39 -9.92 -14.75
C ARG A 29 -14.87 -9.22 -16.02
N ASP A 30 -15.74 -8.46 -16.67
CA ASP A 30 -15.43 -7.73 -17.89
C ASP A 30 -15.11 -6.24 -17.65
N GLU A 31 -15.71 -5.64 -16.62
CA GLU A 31 -15.51 -4.24 -16.20
C GLU A 31 -14.12 -3.96 -15.62
N ALA A 32 -13.62 -2.74 -15.79
CA ALA A 32 -12.37 -2.30 -15.19
C ALA A 32 -12.50 -2.10 -13.67
N VAL A 33 -11.46 -2.45 -12.92
CA VAL A 33 -11.39 -2.22 -11.47
C VAL A 33 -10.28 -1.22 -11.15
N GLN A 34 -10.56 -0.30 -10.23
CA GLN A 34 -9.59 0.67 -9.71
C GLN A 34 -9.49 0.50 -8.19
N ILE A 35 -8.27 0.33 -7.70
CA ILE A 35 -7.98 0.06 -6.29
C ILE A 35 -6.98 1.10 -5.80
N VAL A 36 -7.31 1.78 -4.71
CA VAL A 36 -6.41 2.70 -4.02
C VAL A 36 -6.00 2.04 -2.71
N LEU A 37 -4.69 1.89 -2.51
CA LEU A 37 -4.12 1.33 -1.29
C LEU A 37 -3.47 2.44 -0.48
N GLU A 38 -3.78 2.50 0.81
CA GLU A 38 -3.25 3.52 1.70
C GLU A 38 -1.76 3.25 1.96
N PRO A 39 -0.87 4.21 1.66
CA PRO A 39 0.52 4.11 2.05
C PRO A 39 0.66 4.25 3.57
N HIS A 40 1.75 3.73 4.14
CA HIS A 40 2.01 3.89 5.58
C HIS A 40 3.45 4.30 5.84
N LEU A 41 3.62 5.13 6.88
CA LEU A 41 4.94 5.58 7.32
C LEU A 41 5.62 4.48 8.14
N GLU A 42 6.79 4.03 7.67
CA GLU A 42 7.69 3.20 8.44
C GLU A 42 8.77 4.06 9.09
N VAL A 43 8.63 4.28 10.40
CA VAL A 43 9.60 5.07 11.18
C VAL A 43 10.79 4.20 11.58
N ARG A 44 11.99 4.66 11.24
CA ARG A 44 13.28 4.04 11.62
C ARG A 44 14.26 5.13 12.09
N GLY A 45 15.57 4.89 12.03
CA GLY A 45 16.58 5.76 12.65
C GLY A 45 16.87 7.10 11.96
N THR A 46 16.53 7.28 10.68
CA THR A 46 16.86 8.53 9.95
C THR A 46 15.88 9.69 10.18
N THR A 47 14.78 9.49 10.92
CA THR A 47 13.82 10.56 11.21
C THR A 47 13.55 10.63 12.71
N GLY A 48 13.69 11.84 13.27
CA GLY A 48 13.45 12.08 14.69
C GLY A 48 11.96 11.95 15.06
N PRO A 49 11.65 11.94 16.38
CA PRO A 49 10.28 11.83 16.87
C PRO A 49 9.39 12.95 16.29
N ALA A 50 8.12 12.62 16.06
CA ALA A 50 7.12 13.61 15.66
C ALA A 50 7.12 14.78 16.65
N ARG A 51 7.15 16.02 16.14
CA ARG A 51 6.97 17.18 17.01
C ARG A 51 5.54 17.16 17.54
N ALA A 52 5.38 17.42 18.84
CA ALA A 52 4.05 17.61 19.41
C ALA A 52 3.38 18.78 18.67
N HIS A 53 2.24 18.51 18.02
CA HIS A 53 1.39 19.56 17.50
C HIS A 53 0.67 20.17 18.70
N VAL A 54 1.05 21.41 19.03
CA VAL A 54 0.29 22.23 19.98
C VAL A 54 -0.73 23.02 19.15
N PRO A 55 -2.04 22.83 19.39
CA PRO A 55 -3.11 23.47 18.61
C PRO A 55 -3.14 24.99 18.79
#